data_AF-A0A367G7X9-F1
#
_entry.id   AF-A0A367G7X9-F1
#
_cell.length_a   1.000
_cell.length_b   1.000
_cell.length_c   1.000
_cell.angle_alpha   90.00
_cell.angle_beta   90.00
_cell.angle_gamma   90.00
#
_symmetry.space_group_name_H-M   'P 1'
#
loop_
_entity.id
_entity.type
_entity.pdbx_description
1 polymer ?
#
loop_
_entity_poly.entity_id
_entity_poly.type
_entity_poly.pdbx_seq_one_letter_code
_entity_poly.pdbx_strand_id
1 'polypeptide(L)'
;MFENFQEKWSSNKCVCRYEGFPKTVIQWPITPECLCWRPKFLYERYHKPIYITENGLSCHDVISLDGKVHDLNRIDFFARYLRELKKATEEVDIRGYFQWSLMDNFEWTKGYSDRFGVVHVEYRN
;
A
#
# COMPACT_ATOMS: atom_id res chain seq x y z
N MET A 1 -5.92 -30.93 4.62
CA MET A 1 -5.76 -29.87 3.59
C MET A 1 -5.36 -28.51 4.18
N PHE A 2 -5.79 -28.14 5.40
CA PHE A 2 -5.37 -26.88 6.05
C PHE A 2 -4.00 -26.95 6.77
N GLU A 3 -3.53 -28.14 7.15
CA GLU A 3 -2.29 -28.32 7.92
C GLU A 3 -1.02 -27.96 7.10
N ASN A 4 -0.95 -28.35 5.82
CA ASN A 4 0.19 -28.00 4.93
C ASN A 4 0.30 -26.50 4.62
N PHE A 5 -0.77 -25.73 4.83
CA PHE A 5 -0.80 -24.30 4.52
C PHE A 5 -0.05 -23.48 5.59
N GLN A 6 -0.18 -23.87 6.86
CA GLN A 6 0.54 -23.19 7.94
C GLN A 6 2.04 -23.46 7.87
N GLU A 7 2.47 -24.69 7.56
CA GLU A 7 3.90 -25.04 7.50
C GLU A 7 4.65 -24.30 6.38
N LYS A 8 4.08 -24.20 5.18
CA LYS A 8 4.72 -23.55 4.03
C LYS A 8 4.97 -22.05 4.24
N TRP A 9 4.10 -21.37 4.98
CA TRP A 9 4.21 -19.94 5.31
C TRP A 9 4.66 -19.69 6.76
N SER A 10 5.04 -20.74 7.51
CA SER A 10 5.37 -20.66 8.94
C SER A 10 6.73 -20.01 9.24
N SER A 11 7.63 -19.96 8.27
CA SER A 11 8.99 -19.42 8.47
C SER A 11 9.04 -17.89 8.60
N ASN A 12 7.96 -17.16 8.27
CA ASN A 12 7.84 -15.70 8.39
C ASN A 12 6.51 -15.28 9.05
N LYS A 13 6.16 -15.91 10.19
CA LYS A 13 4.84 -15.80 10.86
C LYS A 13 4.37 -14.38 11.20
N CYS A 14 5.24 -13.39 11.30
CA CYS A 14 4.86 -12.04 11.67
C CYS A 14 5.92 -11.05 11.19
N VAL A 15 5.47 -9.88 10.74
CA VAL A 15 6.37 -8.74 10.52
C VAL A 15 6.71 -8.17 11.90
N CYS A 16 7.96 -8.34 12.33
CA CYS A 16 8.41 -7.89 13.66
C CYS A 16 8.09 -6.40 13.88
N ARG A 17 7.26 -6.12 14.89
CA ARG A 17 6.91 -4.77 15.33
C ARG A 17 7.77 -4.41 16.54
N TYR A 18 9.01 -4.00 16.28
CA TYR A 18 9.89 -3.47 17.32
C TYR A 18 9.43 -2.08 17.77
N GLU A 19 9.82 -1.65 18.97
CA GLU A 19 9.47 -0.31 19.46
C GLU A 19 9.99 0.77 18.49
N GLY A 20 9.09 1.66 18.05
CA GLY A 20 9.43 2.70 17.06
C GLY A 20 9.40 2.25 15.60
N PHE A 21 8.81 1.09 15.27
CA PHE A 21 8.63 0.67 13.88
C PHE A 21 7.89 1.74 13.04
N PRO A 22 8.22 1.87 11.74
CA PRO A 22 7.68 2.92 10.89
C PRO A 22 6.16 2.82 10.71
N LYS A 23 5.48 3.96 10.81
CA LYS A 23 4.03 4.08 10.63
C LYS A 23 3.68 5.23 9.69
N THR A 24 2.52 5.13 9.05
CA THR A 24 1.90 6.22 8.31
C THR A 24 1.41 7.32 9.26
N VAL A 25 0.98 8.46 8.70
CA VAL A 25 0.35 9.54 9.45
C VAL A 25 -0.91 9.08 10.22
N ILE A 26 -1.65 8.12 9.64
CA ILE A 26 -2.82 7.48 10.25
C ILE A 26 -2.47 6.28 11.16
N GLN A 27 -1.22 6.17 11.60
CA GLN A 27 -0.71 5.14 12.52
C GLN A 27 -0.74 3.70 11.98
N TRP A 28 -0.90 3.52 10.67
CA TRP A 28 -0.81 2.19 10.07
C TRP A 28 0.64 1.76 9.93
N PRO A 29 0.98 0.50 10.20
CA PRO A 29 2.34 0.02 10.01
C PRO A 29 2.78 0.08 8.54
N ILE A 30 4.01 0.54 8.29
CA ILE A 30 4.65 0.42 6.98
C ILE A 30 5.15 -1.02 6.82
N THR A 31 4.68 -1.74 5.81
CA THR A 31 4.97 -3.17 5.59
C THR A 31 4.94 -3.51 4.10
N PRO A 32 5.97 -3.13 3.32
CA PRO A 32 6.01 -3.39 1.88
C PRO A 32 5.88 -4.86 1.52
N GLU A 33 6.43 -5.76 2.34
CA GLU A 33 6.47 -7.21 2.13
C GLU A 33 5.07 -7.82 1.97
N CYS A 34 4.04 -7.13 2.47
CA CYS A 34 2.65 -7.58 2.36
C CYS A 34 2.18 -7.67 0.90
N LEU A 35 2.71 -6.86 -0.02
CA LEU A 35 2.35 -6.94 -1.44
C LEU A 35 3.05 -8.07 -2.19
N CYS A 36 4.11 -8.65 -1.63
CA CYS A 36 4.64 -9.93 -2.13
C CYS A 36 3.81 -11.09 -1.59
N TRP A 37 3.55 -11.08 -0.27
CA TRP A 37 2.94 -12.20 0.44
C TRP A 37 1.44 -12.39 0.12
N ARG A 38 0.65 -11.32 0.17
CA ARG A 38 -0.82 -11.40 0.09
C ARG A 38 -1.34 -11.95 -1.24
N PRO A 39 -0.80 -11.57 -2.42
CA PRO A 39 -1.23 -12.17 -3.68
C PRO A 39 -0.92 -13.67 -3.75
N LYS A 40 0.26 -14.10 -3.31
CA LYS A 40 0.65 -15.52 -3.27
C LYS A 40 -0.26 -16.34 -2.37
N PHE A 41 -0.54 -15.83 -1.17
CA PHE A 41 -1.45 -16.44 -0.22
C PHE A 41 -2.85 -16.65 -0.82
N LEU A 42 -3.41 -15.61 -1.47
CA LEU A 42 -4.75 -15.71 -2.07
C LEU A 42 -4.76 -16.63 -3.30
N TYR A 43 -3.72 -16.57 -4.12
CA TYR A 43 -3.60 -17.39 -5.32
C TYR A 43 -3.49 -18.88 -5.01
N GLU A 44 -2.70 -19.25 -3.99
CA GLU A 44 -2.60 -20.65 -3.55
C GLU A 44 -3.95 -21.25 -3.13
N ARG A 45 -4.85 -20.43 -2.59
CA ARG A 45 -6.18 -20.89 -2.21
C ARG A 45 -7.15 -20.94 -3.38
N TYR A 46 -7.18 -19.89 -4.20
CA TYR A 46 -8.27 -19.67 -5.15
C TYR A 46 -7.89 -19.94 -6.62
N HIS A 47 -6.61 -19.90 -6.96
CA HIS A 47 -6.10 -20.10 -8.32
C HIS A 47 -6.81 -19.19 -9.35
N LYS A 48 -7.10 -17.95 -8.96
CA LYS A 48 -7.74 -16.94 -9.80
C LYS A 48 -6.80 -15.75 -10.01
N PRO A 49 -6.88 -15.08 -11.17
CA PRO A 49 -6.11 -13.87 -11.40
C PRO A 49 -6.35 -12.80 -10.32
N ILE A 50 -5.31 -12.05 -9.97
CA ILE A 50 -5.35 -11.05 -8.91
C ILE A 50 -5.27 -9.64 -9.51
N TYR A 51 -6.08 -8.74 -8.95
CA TYR A 51 -5.96 -7.30 -9.12
C TYR A 51 -5.77 -6.67 -7.75
N ILE A 52 -4.79 -5.77 -7.64
CA ILE A 52 -4.67 -4.91 -6.46
C ILE A 52 -5.53 -3.68 -6.73
N THR A 53 -6.73 -3.65 -6.15
CA THR A 53 -7.71 -2.58 -6.41
C THR A 53 -7.42 -1.31 -5.63
N GLU A 54 -6.78 -1.42 -4.47
CA GLU A 54 -6.42 -0.28 -3.62
C GLU A 54 -5.08 -0.52 -2.92
N ASN A 55 -4.19 0.44 -3.03
CA ASN A 55 -2.97 0.56 -2.24
C ASN A 55 -2.49 2.01 -2.27
N GLY A 56 -2.14 2.58 -1.12
CA GLY A 56 -1.75 3.98 -1.04
C GLY A 56 -1.29 4.39 0.35
N LEU A 57 -0.87 5.65 0.46
CA LEU A 57 -0.37 6.28 1.68
C LEU A 57 -1.08 7.63 1.88
N SER A 58 -1.62 7.91 3.06
CA SER A 58 -2.00 9.28 3.41
C SER A 58 -0.74 10.10 3.70
N CYS A 59 -0.64 11.28 3.11
CA CYS A 59 0.42 12.26 3.37
C CYS A 59 -0.17 13.60 3.83
N HIS A 60 0.64 14.40 4.54
CA HIS A 60 0.33 15.79 4.83
C HIS A 60 0.90 16.69 3.73
N ASP A 61 0.28 16.62 2.55
CA ASP A 61 0.75 17.34 1.37
C ASP A 61 0.56 18.85 1.53
N VAL A 62 1.60 19.61 1.16
CA VAL A 62 1.62 21.08 1.20
C VAL A 62 2.08 21.63 -0.14
N ILE A 63 1.48 22.75 -0.55
CA ILE A 63 1.95 23.52 -1.71
C ILE A 63 3.20 24.28 -1.27
N SER A 64 4.32 23.95 -1.89
CA SER A 64 5.62 24.57 -1.64
C SER A 64 5.72 25.93 -2.31
N LEU A 65 6.77 26.70 -1.98
CA LEU A 65 6.98 28.06 -2.50
C LEU A 65 7.07 28.15 -4.04
N ASP A 66 7.41 27.04 -4.70
CA ASP A 66 7.44 26.93 -6.17
C ASP A 66 6.08 26.56 -6.78
N GLY A 67 5.01 26.54 -5.97
CA GLY A 67 3.64 26.23 -6.41
C GLY A 67 3.40 24.75 -6.65
N LYS A 68 4.30 23.86 -6.19
CA LYS A 68 4.20 22.41 -6.41
C LYS A 68 4.03 21.65 -5.10
N VAL A 69 3.52 20.42 -5.21
CA VAL A 69 3.49 19.45 -4.11
C VAL A 69 4.65 18.47 -4.27
N HIS A 70 5.56 18.45 -3.30
CA HIS A 70 6.74 17.58 -3.30
C HIS A 70 6.51 16.36 -2.40
N ASP A 71 5.80 15.36 -2.92
CA ASP A 71 5.38 14.19 -2.13
C ASP A 71 6.36 13.01 -2.24
N LEU A 72 7.54 13.18 -1.64
CA LEU A 72 8.59 12.14 -1.63
C LEU A 72 8.19 10.91 -0.80
N ASN A 73 7.33 11.07 0.20
CA ASN A 73 6.89 9.98 1.06
C ASN A 73 6.00 8.99 0.29
N ARG A 74 5.06 9.48 -0.52
CA ARG A 74 4.23 8.64 -1.39
C ARG A 74 5.07 7.97 -2.49
N ILE A 75 6.06 8.67 -3.03
CA ILE A 75 7.01 8.10 -4.01
C ILE A 75 7.81 6.94 -3.38
N ASP A 76 8.41 7.12 -2.19
CA ASP A 76 9.12 6.05 -1.49
C ASP A 76 8.20 4.85 -1.20
N PHE A 77 6.98 5.14 -0.72
CA PHE A 77 5.98 4.12 -0.47
C PHE A 77 5.72 3.28 -1.73
N PHE A 78 5.37 3.91 -2.85
CA PHE A 78 5.11 3.15 -4.08
C PHE A 78 6.34 2.39 -4.57
N ALA A 79 7.53 3.00 -4.52
CA ALA A 79 8.76 2.33 -4.95
C ALA A 79 9.02 1.05 -4.15
N ARG A 80 8.79 1.06 -2.84
CA ARG A 80 9.00 -0.10 -1.95
C ARG A 80 7.92 -1.16 -2.16
N TYR A 81 6.66 -0.76 -2.20
CA TYR A 81 5.52 -1.67 -2.29
C TYR A 81 5.42 -2.33 -3.69
N LEU A 82 5.63 -1.57 -4.76
CA LEU A 82 5.63 -2.12 -6.12
C LEU A 82 6.82 -3.05 -6.38
N ARG A 83 7.97 -2.82 -5.72
CA ARG A 83 9.11 -3.75 -5.77
C ARG A 83 8.75 -5.11 -5.16
N GLU A 84 8.02 -5.13 -4.05
CA GLU A 84 7.54 -6.38 -3.45
C GLU A 84 6.44 -7.03 -4.30
N LEU A 85 5.52 -6.25 -4.86
CA LEU A 85 4.51 -6.76 -5.79
C LEU A 85 5.15 -7.42 -7.02
N LYS A 86 6.22 -6.82 -7.56
CA LYS A 86 6.96 -7.37 -8.70
C LYS A 86 7.48 -8.77 -8.41
N LYS A 87 8.01 -9.04 -7.21
CA LYS A 87 8.42 -10.40 -6.81
C LYS A 87 7.27 -11.40 -6.82
N ALA A 88 6.05 -10.97 -6.52
CA ALA A 88 4.88 -11.85 -6.60
C ALA A 88 4.45 -12.16 -8.04
N THR A 89 4.69 -11.26 -8.99
CA THR A 89 4.32 -11.47 -10.41
C THR A 89 5.06 -12.64 -11.06
N GLU A 90 6.17 -13.10 -10.47
CA GLU A 90 6.93 -14.25 -10.95
C GLU A 90 6.25 -15.59 -10.64
N GLU A 91 5.35 -15.61 -9.65
CA GLU A 91 4.70 -16.83 -9.15
C GLU A 91 3.16 -16.81 -9.30
N VAL A 92 2.57 -15.64 -9.54
CA VAL A 92 1.12 -15.41 -9.49
C VAL A 92 0.66 -14.58 -10.69
N ASP A 93 -0.49 -14.94 -11.28
CA ASP A 93 -1.16 -14.16 -12.33
C ASP A 93 -1.76 -12.87 -11.74
N ILE A 94 -0.96 -11.80 -11.69
CA ILE A 94 -1.36 -10.46 -11.27
C ILE A 94 -1.56 -9.60 -12.52
N ARG A 95 -2.76 -9.08 -12.71
CA ARG A 95 -3.17 -8.41 -13.96
C ARG A 95 -3.35 -6.90 -13.86
N GLY A 96 -3.30 -6.34 -12.66
CA GLY A 96 -3.42 -4.90 -12.49
C GLY A 96 -3.17 -4.44 -11.07
N TYR A 97 -2.81 -3.16 -11.00
CA TYR A 97 -2.58 -2.42 -9.78
C TYR A 97 -3.20 -1.04 -9.92
N PHE A 98 -4.00 -0.67 -8.92
CA PHE A 98 -4.68 0.61 -8.82
C PHE A 98 -4.26 1.27 -7.52
N GLN A 99 -3.59 2.40 -7.64
CA GLN A 99 -3.22 3.19 -6.48
C GLN A 99 -4.45 3.92 -5.95
N TRP A 100 -4.62 3.91 -4.63
CA TRP A 100 -5.62 4.73 -3.96
C TRP A 100 -4.94 6.03 -3.52
N SER A 101 -5.29 7.18 -4.08
CA SER A 101 -6.40 7.46 -5.00
C SER A 101 -6.00 8.45 -6.09
N LEU A 102 -6.80 8.58 -7.15
CA LEU A 102 -6.47 9.49 -8.26
C LEU A 102 -6.32 10.94 -7.78
N MET A 103 -7.27 11.42 -6.98
CA MET A 103 -7.32 12.79 -6.48
C MET A 103 -7.51 12.79 -4.97
N ASP A 104 -7.04 13.84 -4.31
CA ASP A 104 -7.41 14.09 -2.92
C ASP A 104 -8.93 14.11 -2.80
N ASN A 105 -9.44 13.40 -1.80
CA ASN A 105 -10.87 13.19 -1.63
C ASN A 105 -11.27 13.25 -0.15
N PHE A 106 -12.55 13.02 0.11
CA PHE A 106 -13.10 12.93 1.45
C PHE A 106 -12.80 11.55 2.05
N GLU A 107 -11.85 11.48 2.98
CA GLU A 107 -11.42 10.25 3.65
C GLU A 107 -12.35 9.93 4.84
N TRP A 108 -13.62 9.65 4.54
CA TRP A 108 -14.61 9.14 5.50
C TRP A 108 -14.64 9.89 6.84
N THR A 109 -14.27 9.23 7.94
CA THR A 109 -14.28 9.81 9.29
C THR A 109 -13.20 10.86 9.52
N LYS A 110 -12.22 10.97 8.61
CA LYS A 110 -11.12 11.94 8.63
C LYS A 110 -11.42 13.19 7.82
N GLY A 111 -12.48 13.19 7.02
CA GLY A 111 -12.80 14.31 6.14
C GLY A 111 -11.66 14.61 5.17
N TYR A 112 -11.29 15.87 5.01
CA TYR A 112 -10.28 16.32 4.02
C TYR A 112 -8.86 16.46 4.60
N SER A 113 -8.60 16.03 5.83
CA SER A 113 -7.27 16.18 6.45
C SER A 113 -6.25 15.16 5.95
N ASP A 114 -6.72 13.99 5.53
CA ASP A 114 -5.90 12.91 4.98
C ASP A 114 -5.92 12.96 3.45
N ARG A 115 -4.74 12.88 2.83
CA ARG A 115 -4.57 13.06 1.38
C ARG A 115 -3.92 11.83 0.77
N PHE A 116 -4.73 11.07 0.03
CA PHE A 116 -4.30 9.88 -0.71
C PHE A 116 -4.06 10.15 -2.21
N GLY A 117 -4.41 11.34 -2.70
CA GLY A 117 -4.37 11.68 -4.11
C GLY A 117 -2.97 11.69 -4.68
N VAL A 118 -2.80 11.23 -5.93
CA VAL A 118 -1.63 11.63 -6.75
C VAL A 118 -1.85 12.99 -7.42
N VAL A 119 -3.09 13.48 -7.41
CA VAL A 119 -3.47 14.83 -7.82
C VAL A 119 -3.96 15.60 -6.60
N HIS A 120 -3.24 16.67 -6.27
CA HIS A 120 -3.62 17.58 -5.20
C HIS A 120 -4.90 18.33 -5.53
N VAL A 121 -5.79 18.49 -4.53
CA VAL A 121 -7.03 19.28 -4.65
C VAL A 121 -7.03 20.42 -3.63
N GLU A 122 -7.16 21.64 -4.14
CA GLU A 122 -7.38 22.85 -3.35
C GLU A 122 -8.88 22.97 -3.05
N TYR A 123 -9.27 22.77 -1.78
CA TYR A 123 -10.69 22.75 -1.38
C TYR A 123 -11.27 24.14 -1.08
N ARG A 124 -10.41 25.16 -0.95
CA ARG A 124 -10.82 26.53 -0.64
C ARG A 124 -10.85 27.36 -1.92
N ASN A 125 -11.95 28.07 -2.13
CA ASN A 125 -12.12 29.07 -3.19
C ASN A 125 -11.49 30.39 -2.80
#